data_AF-A0AA38WZ98-F1
#
_entry.id   AF-A0AA38WZ98-F1
#
_cell.length_a   1.000
_cell.length_b   1.000
_cell.length_c   1.000
_cell.angle_alpha   90.00
_cell.angle_beta   90.00
_cell.angle_gamma   90.00
#
_symmetry.space_group_name_H-M   'P 1'
#
loop_
_entity.id
_entity.type
_entity.pdbx_description
1 polymer ?
#
loop_
_entity_poly.entity_id
_entity_poly.type
_entity_poly.pdbx_seq_one_letter_code
_entity_poly.pdbx_strand_id
1 'polypeptide(L)'
;MPREKYAKITALDKLHRKQKAAIRKERQASEDRAQKMYPDAAPLEPPPVQSAAELQSISLKDRIRSQEMRPITSSLPYSILRTPSKNLPIYQSVKSGGSKHITTIRKIQGDLTALASSVRQALGIDEFMTDMRGRRKANIVINRTTRHVVLRGWRGPEVKRWAEMSGF
;
A
#
# COMPACT_ATOMS: atom_id res chain seq x y z
N MET A 1 -19.76 -20.32 48.80
CA MET A 1 -19.45 -21.18 47.64
C MET A 1 -18.57 -20.40 46.67
N PRO A 2 -17.23 -20.53 46.69
CA PRO A 2 -16.38 -19.83 45.75
C PRO A 2 -16.47 -20.52 44.39
N ARG A 3 -17.01 -19.82 43.38
CA ARG A 3 -17.03 -20.29 41.99
C ARG A 3 -15.59 -20.51 41.53
N GLU A 4 -15.30 -21.71 41.03
CA GLU A 4 -14.06 -22.08 40.35
C GLU A 4 -13.79 -21.11 39.19
N LYS A 5 -13.02 -20.05 39.46
CA LYS A 5 -12.74 -18.95 38.53
C LYS A 5 -11.68 -19.27 37.46
N TYR A 6 -11.42 -20.54 37.18
CA TYR A 6 -10.40 -20.95 36.20
C TYR A 6 -10.96 -21.98 35.24
N ALA A 7 -11.53 -21.52 34.12
CA ALA A 7 -11.59 -22.35 32.93
C ALA A 7 -10.15 -22.71 32.55
N LYS A 8 -9.76 -23.98 32.75
CA LYS A 8 -8.43 -24.48 32.40
C LYS A 8 -8.24 -24.23 30.91
N ILE A 9 -7.40 -23.26 30.54
CA ILE A 9 -7.16 -22.89 29.15
C ILE A 9 -6.61 -24.12 28.43
N THR A 10 -7.43 -24.69 27.54
CA THR A 10 -7.08 -25.86 26.73
C THR A 10 -5.90 -25.54 25.82
N ALA A 11 -5.08 -26.54 25.49
CA ALA A 11 -3.96 -26.39 24.57
C ALA A 11 -4.37 -25.76 23.22
N LEU A 12 -5.59 -26.08 22.74
CA LEU A 12 -6.17 -25.50 21.53
C LEU A 12 -6.37 -23.98 21.62
N ASP A 13 -6.82 -23.47 22.77
CA ASP A 13 -7.04 -22.03 22.94
C ASP A 13 -5.71 -21.26 22.97
N LYS A 14 -4.69 -21.84 23.62
CA LYS A 14 -3.32 -21.32 23.57
C LYS A 14 -2.79 -21.27 22.13
N LEU A 15 -3.07 -22.29 21.33
CA LEU A 15 -2.67 -22.35 19.92
C LEU A 15 -3.35 -21.24 19.11
N HIS A 16 -4.67 -21.09 19.21
CA HIS A 16 -5.40 -20.01 18.52
C HIS A 16 -4.92 -18.62 18.92
N ARG A 17 -4.65 -18.41 20.22
CA ARG A 17 -4.10 -17.13 20.71
C ARG A 17 -2.71 -16.86 20.14
N LYS A 18 -1.84 -17.87 20.09
CA LYS A 18 -0.51 -17.76 19.47
C LYS A 18 -0.60 -17.43 17.98
N GLN A 19 -1.52 -18.07 17.26
CA GLN A 19 -1.78 -17.78 15.84
C GLN A 19 -2.26 -16.34 15.62
N LYS A 20 -3.25 -15.88 16.40
CA LYS A 20 -3.74 -14.50 16.33
C LYS A 20 -2.64 -13.47 16.64
N ALA A 21 -1.81 -13.75 17.64
CA ALA A 21 -0.69 -12.89 18.00
C ALA A 21 0.36 -12.83 16.88
N ALA A 22 0.67 -13.96 16.24
CA ALA A 22 1.57 -14.01 15.10
C ALA A 22 1.05 -13.18 13.91
N ILE A 23 -0.24 -13.29 13.58
CA ILE A 23 -0.88 -12.47 12.54
C ILE A 23 -0.82 -10.99 12.88
N ARG A 24 -1.09 -10.62 14.14
CA ARG A 24 -1.00 -9.23 14.60
C ARG A 24 0.42 -8.68 14.45
N LYS A 25 1.42 -9.48 14.83
CA LYS A 25 2.84 -9.14 14.68
C LYS A 25 3.23 -8.97 13.21
N GLU A 26 2.76 -9.85 12.32
CA GLU A 26 3.04 -9.73 10.88
C GLU A 26 2.43 -8.45 10.29
N ARG A 27 1.21 -8.09 10.72
CA ARG A 27 0.56 -6.84 10.30
C ARG A 27 1.30 -5.61 10.80
N GLN A 28 1.66 -5.58 12.08
CA GLN A 28 2.43 -4.49 12.68
C GLN A 28 3.78 -4.32 11.96
N ALA A 29 4.48 -5.43 11.66
CA ALA A 29 5.72 -5.38 10.89
C ALA A 29 5.54 -4.86 9.45
N SER A 30 4.34 -4.93 8.86
CA SER A 30 4.06 -4.26 7.58
C SER A 30 3.86 -2.75 7.75
N GLU A 31 3.19 -2.34 8.82
CA GLU A 31 3.01 -0.93 9.18
C GLU A 31 4.38 -0.27 9.47
N ASP A 32 5.21 -0.92 10.28
CA ASP A 32 6.58 -0.46 10.59
C ASP A 32 7.44 -0.34 9.31
N ARG A 33 7.31 -1.31 8.38
CA ARG A 33 8.04 -1.26 7.10
C ARG A 33 7.53 -0.14 6.20
N ALA A 34 6.23 0.14 6.19
CA ALA A 34 5.66 1.27 5.46
C ALA A 34 6.16 2.61 6.01
N GLN A 35 6.26 2.73 7.34
CA GLN A 35 6.83 3.90 8.01
C GLN A 35 8.32 4.06 7.69
N LYS A 36 9.08 2.96 7.63
CA LYS A 36 10.51 2.99 7.26
C LYS A 36 10.77 3.29 5.78
N MET A 37 9.86 2.90 4.89
CA MET A 37 10.03 3.04 3.43
C MET A 37 10.24 4.50 3.01
N TYR A 38 9.56 5.42 3.69
CA TYR A 38 9.82 6.85 3.61
C TYR A 38 9.81 7.34 5.05
N PRO A 39 10.98 7.40 5.73
CA PRO A 39 11.03 8.04 7.03
C PRO A 39 10.38 9.40 6.84
N ASP A 40 9.44 9.69 7.72
CA ASP A 40 8.59 10.87 7.66
C ASP A 40 9.41 12.02 7.10
N ALA A 41 8.92 12.62 6.01
CA ALA A 41 9.47 13.88 5.54
C ALA A 41 9.68 14.70 6.81
N ALA A 42 10.96 14.99 7.13
CA ALA A 42 11.33 15.63 8.38
C ALA A 42 10.28 16.71 8.65
N PRO A 43 9.66 16.73 9.85
CA PRO A 43 8.63 17.71 10.14
C PRO A 43 9.16 19.01 9.63
N LEU A 44 8.43 19.62 8.67
CA LEU A 44 8.80 20.89 8.06
C LEU A 44 9.23 21.79 9.20
N GLU A 45 10.54 21.90 9.45
CA GLU A 45 11.04 23.03 10.18
C GLU A 45 10.54 24.18 9.30
N PRO A 46 9.62 25.02 9.82
CA PRO A 46 9.16 26.14 9.04
C PRO A 46 10.44 26.83 8.57
N PRO A 47 10.61 27.05 7.24
CA PRO A 47 11.74 27.85 6.79
C PRO A 47 11.75 29.10 7.65
N PRO A 48 12.91 29.51 8.20
CA PRO A 48 12.97 30.68 9.05
C PRO A 48 12.24 31.80 8.31
N VAL A 49 11.16 32.26 8.94
CA VAL A 49 10.32 33.36 8.47
C VAL A 49 11.22 34.56 8.28
N GLN A 50 11.69 34.76 7.05
CA GLN A 50 12.25 36.02 6.62
C GLN A 50 11.21 36.68 5.73
N SER A 51 10.50 37.59 6.40
CA SER A 51 9.81 38.76 5.87
C SER A 51 10.31 39.21 4.51
N ALA A 52 9.41 39.31 3.54
CA ALA A 52 9.36 40.42 2.59
C ALA A 52 8.06 40.34 1.79
N ALA A 53 7.07 41.11 2.24
CA ALA A 53 6.04 41.60 1.34
C ALA A 53 6.71 42.52 0.30
N GLU A 54 6.60 42.23 -0.98
CA GLU A 54 6.64 43.27 -2.03
C GLU A 54 6.10 42.73 -3.37
N LEU A 55 4.86 43.15 -3.66
CA LEU A 55 4.31 43.64 -4.92
C LEU A 55 4.56 42.82 -6.22
N GLN A 56 3.49 42.43 -6.91
CA GLN A 56 2.90 43.26 -7.98
C GLN A 56 1.70 42.54 -8.64
N SER A 57 0.65 43.33 -8.81
CA SER A 57 -0.63 43.00 -9.44
C SER A 57 -0.47 42.61 -10.90
N ILE A 58 -0.70 41.34 -11.20
CA ILE A 58 -0.88 40.88 -12.58
C ILE A 58 -2.37 40.61 -12.79
N SER A 59 -2.97 41.33 -13.74
CA SER A 59 -4.40 41.28 -14.07
C SER A 59 -4.90 39.85 -14.29
N LEU A 60 -5.85 39.42 -13.44
CA LEU A 60 -6.43 38.07 -13.41
C LEU A 60 -7.40 37.78 -14.57
N LYS A 61 -7.68 38.74 -15.47
CA LYS A 61 -8.71 38.59 -16.50
C LYS A 61 -8.22 37.96 -17.81
N ASP A 62 -6.91 37.99 -18.11
CA ASP A 62 -6.38 37.45 -19.37
C ASP A 62 -5.75 36.05 -19.26
N ARG A 63 -5.49 35.54 -18.05
CA ARG A 63 -4.93 34.18 -17.85
C ARG A 63 -5.94 33.05 -18.07
N ILE A 64 -7.25 33.35 -18.08
CA ILE A 64 -8.30 32.33 -18.09
C ILE A 64 -8.61 31.81 -19.50
N ARG A 65 -8.11 32.45 -20.58
CA ARG A 65 -8.58 32.19 -21.96
C ARG A 65 -7.83 31.15 -22.79
N SER A 66 -6.72 30.56 -22.32
CA SER A 66 -5.97 29.61 -23.18
C SER A 66 -5.21 28.51 -22.46
N GLN A 67 -5.55 28.19 -21.20
CA GLN A 67 -5.14 26.91 -20.63
C GLN A 67 -6.17 25.85 -21.00
N GLU A 68 -6.03 25.30 -22.21
CA GLU A 68 -6.39 23.89 -22.41
C GLU A 68 -5.69 23.10 -21.30
N MET A 69 -6.44 22.69 -20.28
CA MET A 69 -5.96 21.77 -19.26
C MET A 69 -5.74 20.42 -19.95
N ARG A 70 -4.63 20.28 -20.66
CA ARG A 70 -4.12 18.97 -21.03
C ARG A 70 -3.73 18.34 -19.70
N PRO A 71 -4.40 17.25 -19.26
CA PRO A 71 -3.93 16.54 -18.09
C PRO A 71 -2.48 16.18 -18.38
N ILE A 72 -1.58 16.60 -17.50
CA ILE A 72 -0.19 16.16 -17.48
C ILE A 72 -0.29 14.67 -17.17
N THR A 73 -0.51 13.86 -18.20
CA THR A 73 -0.54 12.41 -18.05
C THR A 73 0.84 12.06 -17.54
N SER A 74 0.90 11.49 -16.34
CA SER A 74 2.16 10.96 -15.83
C SER A 74 2.71 10.04 -16.92
N SER A 75 3.97 10.23 -17.30
CA SER A 75 4.64 9.48 -18.39
C SER A 75 4.76 7.96 -18.09
N LEU A 76 4.11 7.47 -17.04
CA LEU A 76 4.08 6.08 -16.66
C LEU A 76 3.14 5.32 -17.61
N PRO A 77 3.52 4.12 -18.07
CA PRO A 77 2.67 3.30 -18.93
C PRO A 77 1.45 2.73 -18.19
N TYR A 78 1.28 3.04 -16.91
CA TYR A 78 0.19 2.57 -16.05
C TYR A 78 -0.28 3.65 -15.07
N SER A 79 -1.53 3.52 -14.62
CA SER A 79 -2.12 4.40 -13.61
C SER A 79 -3.08 3.63 -12.71
N ILE A 80 -3.16 4.01 -11.43
CA ILE A 80 -4.10 3.44 -10.45
C ILE A 80 -5.19 4.48 -10.21
N LEU A 81 -6.44 4.16 -10.57
CA LEU A 81 -7.55 5.07 -10.38
C LEU A 81 -8.09 4.99 -8.95
N ARG A 82 -8.31 6.15 -8.32
CA ARG A 82 -8.97 6.23 -7.01
C ARG A 82 -10.43 5.77 -7.06
N THR A 83 -10.94 5.32 -5.92
CA THR A 83 -12.38 5.03 -5.75
C THR A 83 -13.21 6.32 -5.81
N PRO A 84 -14.55 6.24 -5.96
CA PRO A 84 -15.40 7.44 -5.91
C PRO A 84 -15.21 8.26 -4.62
N SER A 85 -14.91 7.59 -3.51
CA SER A 85 -14.56 8.20 -2.22
C SER A 85 -13.12 8.75 -2.17
N LYS A 86 -12.42 8.85 -3.31
CA LYS A 86 -11.04 9.32 -3.45
C LYS A 86 -10.00 8.48 -2.69
N ASN A 87 -10.29 7.22 -2.37
CA ASN A 87 -9.35 6.32 -1.70
C ASN A 87 -8.56 5.47 -2.69
N LEU A 88 -7.35 5.04 -2.31
CA LEU A 88 -6.56 4.09 -3.09
C LEU A 88 -7.23 2.70 -3.08
N PRO A 89 -7.37 2.03 -4.24
CA PRO A 89 -8.06 0.74 -4.37
C PRO A 89 -7.14 -0.45 -4.00
N ILE A 90 -6.53 -0.39 -2.82
CA ILE A 90 -5.58 -1.39 -2.30
C ILE A 90 -6.24 -2.11 -1.13
N TYR A 91 -6.45 -3.41 -1.28
CA TYR A 91 -7.21 -4.20 -0.31
C TYR A 91 -6.40 -5.39 0.19
N GLN A 92 -6.47 -5.66 1.48
CA GLN A 92 -5.92 -6.87 2.07
C GLN A 92 -7.02 -7.90 2.25
N SER A 93 -6.71 -9.17 1.98
CA SER A 93 -7.64 -10.28 2.13
C SER A 93 -6.92 -11.51 2.66
N VAL A 94 -7.67 -12.38 3.33
CA VAL A 94 -7.19 -13.68 3.79
C VAL A 94 -7.95 -14.78 3.06
N LYS A 95 -7.24 -15.82 2.66
CA LYS A 95 -7.78 -17.03 2.02
C LYS A 95 -7.30 -18.27 2.76
N SER A 96 -7.82 -19.44 2.38
CA SER A 96 -7.41 -20.74 2.93
C SER A 96 -7.49 -20.80 4.46
N GLY A 97 -8.66 -20.45 5.02
CA GLY A 97 -8.90 -20.49 6.46
C GLY A 97 -8.05 -19.50 7.28
N GLY A 98 -7.50 -18.45 6.65
CA GLY A 98 -6.71 -17.43 7.33
C GLY A 98 -5.20 -17.57 7.18
N SER A 99 -4.70 -18.64 6.56
CA SER A 99 -3.25 -18.81 6.35
C SER A 99 -2.70 -18.01 5.18
N LYS A 100 -3.50 -17.83 4.11
CA LYS A 100 -3.05 -17.18 2.88
C LYS A 100 -3.41 -15.70 2.88
N HIS A 101 -2.47 -14.87 3.31
CA HIS A 101 -2.60 -13.41 3.28
C HIS A 101 -2.26 -12.86 1.89
N ILE A 102 -3.08 -11.93 1.40
CA ILE A 102 -2.98 -11.38 0.05
C ILE A 102 -3.29 -9.89 0.08
N THR A 103 -2.51 -9.09 -0.63
CA THR A 103 -2.80 -7.68 -0.91
C THR A 103 -3.12 -7.52 -2.40
N THR A 104 -4.24 -6.91 -2.75
CA THR A 104 -4.71 -6.75 -4.14
C THR A 104 -4.83 -5.28 -4.50
N ILE A 105 -4.24 -4.89 -5.63
CA ILE A 105 -4.36 -3.57 -6.24
C ILE A 105 -5.41 -3.67 -7.36
N ARG A 106 -6.42 -2.80 -7.32
CA ARG A 106 -7.52 -2.76 -8.31
C ARG A 106 -7.53 -1.45 -9.09
N LYS A 107 -8.48 -1.32 -10.03
CA LYS A 107 -8.70 -0.13 -10.87
C LYS A 107 -7.44 0.36 -11.60
N ILE A 108 -6.67 -0.59 -12.16
CA ILE A 108 -5.43 -0.29 -12.89
C ILE A 108 -5.74 -0.05 -14.36
N GLN A 109 -5.20 1.03 -14.90
CA GLN A 109 -5.18 1.38 -16.32
C GLN A 109 -3.75 1.20 -16.88
N GLY A 110 -3.63 0.89 -18.16
CA GLY A 110 -2.32 0.70 -18.81
C GLY A 110 -1.64 -0.64 -18.49
N ASP A 111 -0.31 -0.69 -18.57
CA ASP A 111 0.47 -1.92 -18.49
C ASP A 111 0.60 -2.48 -17.05
N LEU A 112 0.04 -3.67 -16.85
CA LEU A 112 0.06 -4.39 -15.58
C LEU A 112 1.45 -4.92 -15.23
N THR A 113 2.27 -5.23 -16.23
CA THR A 113 3.60 -5.82 -16.03
C THR A 113 4.62 -4.78 -15.57
N ALA A 114 4.58 -3.58 -16.16
CA ALA A 114 5.33 -2.42 -15.69
C ALA A 114 4.92 -2.03 -14.25
N LEU A 115 3.61 -2.03 -13.93
CA LEU A 115 3.15 -1.76 -12.57
C LEU A 115 3.70 -2.80 -11.57
N ALA A 116 3.57 -4.09 -11.89
CA ALA A 116 4.06 -5.16 -11.03
C ALA A 116 5.57 -5.06 -10.79
N SER A 117 6.35 -4.72 -11.82
CA SER A 117 7.80 -4.54 -11.74
C SER A 117 8.17 -3.36 -10.86
N SER A 118 7.45 -2.23 -10.99
CA SER A 118 7.69 -1.01 -10.21
C SER A 118 7.34 -1.22 -8.74
N VAL A 119 6.22 -1.90 -8.45
CA VAL A 119 5.83 -2.29 -7.09
C VAL A 119 6.88 -3.23 -6.48
N ARG A 120 7.36 -4.21 -7.25
CA ARG A 120 8.41 -5.14 -6.80
C ARG A 120 9.68 -4.39 -6.40
N GLN A 121 10.14 -3.50 -7.27
CA GLN A 121 11.35 -2.68 -7.05
C GLN A 121 11.18 -1.77 -5.84
N ALA A 122 10.04 -1.09 -5.72
CA ALA A 122 9.78 -0.18 -4.63
C ALA A 122 9.77 -0.88 -3.27
N LEU A 123 9.15 -2.07 -3.17
CA LEU A 123 9.06 -2.80 -1.90
C LEU A 123 10.29 -3.68 -1.64
N GLY A 124 11.25 -3.77 -2.57
CA GLY A 124 12.43 -4.63 -2.45
C GLY A 124 12.08 -6.12 -2.29
N ILE A 125 11.05 -6.59 -2.98
CA ILE A 125 10.57 -7.98 -2.86
C ILE A 125 11.19 -8.81 -3.98
N ASP A 126 11.65 -10.01 -3.64
CA ASP A 126 12.11 -10.98 -4.65
C ASP A 126 10.98 -11.36 -5.62
N GLU A 127 11.34 -11.74 -6.84
CA GLU A 127 10.32 -12.19 -7.81
C GLU A 127 9.60 -13.47 -7.34
N PHE A 128 10.38 -14.40 -6.77
CA PHE A 128 9.90 -15.70 -6.33
C PHE A 128 10.25 -15.96 -4.87
N MET A 129 9.30 -16.52 -4.14
CA MET A 129 9.50 -17.11 -2.83
C MET A 129 9.57 -18.63 -2.94
N THR A 130 10.52 -19.25 -2.24
CA THR A 130 10.60 -20.70 -2.08
C THR A 130 9.68 -21.14 -0.95
N ASP A 131 8.73 -22.03 -1.25
CA ASP A 131 7.83 -22.63 -0.27
C ASP A 131 8.55 -23.70 0.57
N MET A 132 7.97 -24.14 1.69
CA MET A 132 8.55 -25.21 2.53
C MET A 132 8.77 -26.54 1.77
N ARG A 133 8.07 -26.72 0.65
CA ARG A 133 8.20 -27.87 -0.26
C ARG A 133 9.22 -27.64 -1.39
N GLY A 134 10.07 -26.61 -1.30
CA GLY A 134 11.07 -26.28 -2.33
C GLY A 134 10.51 -25.68 -3.63
N ARG A 135 9.21 -25.45 -3.74
CA ARG A 135 8.59 -24.90 -4.97
C ARG A 135 8.74 -23.38 -5.02
N ARG A 136 9.22 -22.86 -6.16
CA ARG A 136 9.25 -21.42 -6.44
C ARG A 136 7.85 -20.91 -6.77
N LYS A 137 7.43 -19.84 -6.11
CA LYS A 137 6.13 -19.19 -6.33
C LYS A 137 6.33 -17.69 -6.48
N ALA A 138 5.70 -17.09 -7.48
CA ALA A 138 5.78 -15.65 -7.67
C ALA A 138 5.19 -14.89 -6.47
N ASN A 139 5.89 -13.85 -6.02
CA ASN A 139 5.40 -12.98 -4.95
C ASN A 139 4.29 -12.03 -5.43
N ILE A 140 4.35 -11.67 -6.72
CA ILE A 140 3.37 -10.83 -7.40
C ILE A 140 2.78 -11.62 -8.56
N VAL A 141 1.45 -11.70 -8.61
CA VAL A 141 0.70 -12.39 -9.66
C VAL A 141 -0.25 -11.40 -10.32
N ILE A 142 -0.27 -11.38 -11.65
CA ILE A 142 -1.14 -10.52 -12.44
C ILE A 142 -2.37 -11.32 -12.84
N ASN A 143 -3.56 -10.83 -12.49
CA ASN A 143 -4.80 -11.34 -13.03
C ASN A 143 -5.20 -10.50 -14.24
N ARG A 144 -4.96 -11.02 -15.45
CA ARG A 144 -5.21 -10.31 -16.72
C ARG A 144 -6.70 -10.09 -16.99
N THR A 145 -7.56 -11.05 -16.63
CA THR A 145 -9.01 -10.97 -16.83
C THR A 145 -9.65 -9.82 -16.05
N THR A 146 -9.26 -9.66 -14.78
CA THR A 146 -9.80 -8.59 -13.91
C THR A 146 -8.90 -7.35 -13.85
N ARG A 147 -7.74 -7.38 -14.50
CA ARG A 147 -6.70 -6.35 -14.45
C ARG A 147 -6.29 -5.97 -13.02
N HIS A 148 -6.14 -6.98 -12.17
CA HIS A 148 -5.67 -6.79 -10.79
C HIS A 148 -4.23 -7.27 -10.63
N VAL A 149 -3.47 -6.59 -9.77
CA VAL A 149 -2.15 -7.04 -9.33
C VAL A 149 -2.29 -7.58 -7.91
N VAL A 150 -1.87 -8.83 -7.71
CA VAL A 150 -2.07 -9.59 -6.47
C VAL A 150 -0.71 -9.89 -5.85
N LEU A 151 -0.44 -9.33 -4.68
CA LEU A 151 0.75 -9.53 -3.89
C LEU A 151 0.51 -10.55 -2.77
N ARG A 152 1.52 -11.35 -2.46
CA ARG A 152 1.51 -12.25 -1.31
C ARG A 152 1.83 -11.50 -0.01
N GLY A 153 1.17 -11.90 1.08
CA GLY A 153 1.43 -11.38 2.42
C GLY A 153 0.63 -10.12 2.78
N TRP A 154 0.78 -9.70 4.04
CA TRP A 154 0.30 -8.40 4.51
C TRP A 154 1.26 -7.31 4.05
N ARG A 155 0.95 -6.66 2.93
CA ARG A 155 1.75 -5.57 2.33
C ARG A 155 0.95 -4.31 2.03
N GLY A 156 -0.34 -4.31 2.38
CA GLY A 156 -1.27 -3.19 2.18
C GLY A 156 -0.72 -1.81 2.57
N PRO A 157 -0.26 -1.60 3.81
CA PRO A 157 0.31 -0.32 4.25
C PRO A 157 1.47 0.17 3.35
N GLU A 158 2.39 -0.72 3.00
CA GLU A 158 3.56 -0.38 2.16
C GLU A 158 3.15 0.01 0.75
N VAL A 159 2.28 -0.80 0.12
CA VAL A 159 1.78 -0.53 -1.24
C VAL A 159 0.98 0.77 -1.25
N LYS A 160 0.20 1.03 -0.19
CA LYS A 160 -0.57 2.28 -0.06
C LYS A 160 0.37 3.48 0.04
N ARG A 161 1.35 3.43 0.93
CA ARG A 161 2.34 4.51 1.11
C ARG A 161 3.12 4.77 -0.18
N TRP A 162 3.59 3.72 -0.85
CA TRP A 162 4.24 3.84 -2.14
C TRP A 162 3.35 4.49 -3.20
N ALA A 163 2.07 4.10 -3.28
CA ALA A 163 1.14 4.64 -4.26
C ALA A 163 0.80 6.11 -3.99
N GLU A 164 0.68 6.51 -2.72
CA GLU A 164 0.51 7.91 -2.32
C GLU A 164 1.72 8.76 -2.76
N MET A 165 2.94 8.28 -2.49
CA MET A 165 4.17 8.98 -2.87
C MET A 165 4.38 9.05 -4.38
N SER A 166 3.93 8.03 -5.12
CA SER A 166 3.98 8.02 -6.58
C SER A 166 2.94 8.95 -7.23
N GLY A 167 2.02 9.52 -6.45
CA GLY A 167 1.01 10.46 -6.92
C GLY A 167 -0.24 9.81 -7.54
N PHE A 168 -0.58 8.57 -7.16
CA PHE A 168 -1.81 7.90 -7.60
C PHE A 168 -3.04 8.23 -6.72
#